data_AF-L9VHC7-F1
#
_entry.id   AF-L9VHC7-F1
#
_cell.length_a   1.000
_cell.length_b   1.000
_cell.length_c   1.000
_cell.angle_alpha   90.00
_cell.angle_beta   90.00
_cell.angle_gamma   90.00
#
_symmetry.space_group_name_H-M   'P 1'
#
loop_
_entity.id
_entity.type
_entity.pdbx_description
1 polymer ?
#
loop_
_entity_poly.entity_id
_entity_poly.type
_entity_poly.pdbx_seq_one_letter_code
_entity_poly.pdbx_strand_id
1 'polypeptide(L)'
;MVEVDWETDRREGVTFVTAIVANTQTTPQTVRLENRLDGPTWSPRRNGITAPEWDGDVWEGTVEPGRRRGVGFASPSPPTEPPLEVLEVSRVSDATTATADEVLAELDGWAPTPDVLTRDP
;
A
#
# COMPACT_ATOMS: atom_id res chain seq x y z
N MET A 1 11.60 -0.64 7.13
CA MET A 1 11.04 -1.82 6.44
C MET A 1 9.51 -1.76 6.55
N VAL A 2 8.78 -2.50 5.72
CA VAL A 2 7.37 -2.81 6.01
C VAL A 2 7.32 -4.25 6.51
N GLU A 3 6.73 -4.43 7.68
CA GLU A 3 6.57 -5.71 8.36
C GLU A 3 5.08 -6.05 8.40
N VAL A 4 4.74 -7.33 8.19
CA VAL A 4 3.36 -7.80 8.24
C VAL A 4 3.30 -9.01 9.16
N ASP A 5 2.55 -8.88 10.23
CA ASP A 5 2.19 -9.98 11.14
C ASP A 5 0.74 -10.36 10.88
N TRP A 6 0.41 -11.65 11.01
CA TRP A 6 -0.96 -12.13 10.82
C TRP A 6 -1.35 -13.19 11.83
N GLU A 7 -2.65 -13.29 12.06
CA GLU A 7 -3.31 -14.32 12.85
C GLU A 7 -4.55 -14.79 12.10
N THR A 8 -4.80 -16.09 12.15
CA THR A 8 -6.03 -16.69 11.62
C THR A 8 -6.81 -17.36 12.73
N ASP A 9 -8.11 -17.12 12.77
CA ASP A 9 -9.04 -17.74 13.70
C ASP A 9 -10.20 -18.37 12.92
N ARG A 10 -10.43 -19.67 13.09
CA ARG A 10 -11.50 -20.39 12.38
C ARG A 10 -12.67 -20.64 13.33
N ARG A 11 -13.84 -20.06 13.02
CA ARG A 11 -15.07 -20.22 13.79
C ARG A 11 -16.25 -20.49 12.89
N GLU A 12 -17.05 -21.49 13.26
CA GLU A 12 -18.31 -21.82 12.56
C GLU A 12 -18.17 -22.00 11.04
N GLY A 13 -17.02 -22.55 10.60
CA GLY A 13 -16.72 -22.76 9.18
C GLY A 13 -16.18 -21.54 8.44
N VAL A 14 -16.07 -20.39 9.10
CA VAL A 14 -15.50 -19.15 8.58
C VAL A 14 -14.09 -18.96 9.13
N THR A 15 -13.15 -18.61 8.27
CA THR A 15 -11.81 -18.20 8.66
C THR A 15 -11.76 -16.68 8.73
N PHE A 16 -11.41 -16.15 9.89
CA PHE A 16 -11.13 -14.75 10.11
C PHE A 16 -9.62 -14.55 10.06
N VAL A 17 -9.18 -13.59 9.25
CA VAL A 17 -7.77 -13.22 9.14
C VAL A 17 -7.62 -11.80 9.66
N THR A 18 -6.70 -11.63 10.60
CA THR A 18 -6.29 -10.31 11.11
C THR A 18 -4.81 -10.13 10.83
N ALA A 19 -4.44 -9.01 10.24
CA ALA A 19 -3.06 -8.66 9.96
C ALA A 19 -2.72 -7.27 10.48
N ILE A 20 -1.47 -7.09 10.89
CA ILE A 20 -0.92 -5.82 11.33
C ILE A 20 0.23 -5.48 10.38
N VAL A 21 0.07 -4.39 9.64
CA VAL A 21 1.10 -3.82 8.78
C VAL A 21 1.82 -2.73 9.57
N ALA A 22 3.12 -2.88 9.79
CA ALA A 22 3.96 -1.92 10.48
C ALA A 22 4.98 -1.28 9.52
N ASN A 23 5.05 0.06 9.51
CA ASN A 23 6.05 0.78 8.73
C ASN A 23 7.16 1.31 9.65
N THR A 24 8.33 0.69 9.57
CA THR A 24 9.55 1.12 10.27
C THR A 24 10.44 2.04 9.43
N GLN A 25 10.01 2.42 8.23
CA GLN A 25 10.70 3.42 7.40
C GLN A 25 10.39 4.85 7.88
N THR A 26 11.20 5.80 7.41
CA THR A 26 11.03 7.23 7.67
C THR A 26 10.06 7.92 6.71
N THR A 27 9.57 7.21 5.68
CA THR A 27 8.63 7.74 4.68
C THR A 27 7.33 6.94 4.67
N PRO A 28 6.18 7.56 4.32
CA PRO A 28 4.92 6.84 4.15
C PRO A 28 5.04 5.77 3.07
N GLN A 29 4.42 4.61 3.30
CA GLN A 29 4.41 3.50 2.33
C GLN A 29 2.99 3.14 1.96
N THR A 30 2.74 2.94 0.67
CA THR A 30 1.55 2.24 0.17
C THR A 30 1.85 0.75 0.14
N VAL A 31 0.94 -0.03 0.71
CA VAL A 31 1.07 -1.49 0.82
C VAL A 31 -0.15 -2.13 0.20
N ARG A 32 0.09 -3.11 -0.68
CA ARG A 32 -0.96 -3.93 -1.31
C ARG A 32 -0.84 -5.35 -0.81
N LEU A 33 -1.91 -5.85 -0.22
CA LEU A 33 -2.02 -7.19 0.33
C LEU A 33 -3.11 -7.97 -0.40
N GLU A 34 -2.89 -9.25 -0.69
CA GLU A 34 -3.88 -10.11 -1.32
C GLU A 34 -4.24 -11.28 -0.41
N ASN A 35 -5.54 -11.60 -0.32
CA ASN A 35 -6.01 -12.82 0.33
C ASN A 35 -5.61 -14.06 -0.49
N ARG A 36 -5.02 -15.06 0.17
CA ARG A 36 -4.58 -16.33 -0.45
C ARG A 36 -5.52 -17.51 -0.22
N LEU A 37 -6.61 -17.33 0.50
CA LEU A 37 -7.57 -18.40 0.77
C LEU A 37 -8.35 -18.72 -0.51
N ASP A 38 -8.61 -20.01 -0.76
CA ASP A 38 -9.29 -20.50 -1.99
C ASP A 38 -10.77 -20.05 -2.12
N GLY A 39 -11.26 -19.18 -1.25
CA GLY A 39 -12.64 -18.71 -1.22
C GLY A 39 -12.73 -17.20 -1.16
N PRO A 40 -13.94 -16.66 -1.43
CA PRO A 40 -14.14 -15.23 -1.59
C PRO A 40 -13.74 -14.45 -0.34
N THR A 41 -13.12 -13.28 -0.53
CA THR A 41 -12.88 -12.34 0.55
C THR A 41 -14.17 -11.67 0.99
N TRP A 42 -14.47 -11.78 2.28
CA TRP A 42 -15.50 -11.02 2.96
C TRP A 42 -14.84 -9.85 3.67
N SER A 43 -14.71 -8.75 2.93
CA SER A 43 -14.18 -7.50 3.44
C SER A 43 -15.12 -6.85 4.46
N PRO A 44 -14.57 -6.12 5.45
CA PRO A 44 -15.36 -5.43 6.45
C PRO A 44 -16.24 -4.36 5.79
N ARG A 45 -17.50 -4.30 6.25
CA ARG A 45 -18.48 -3.35 5.75
C ARG A 45 -18.80 -2.31 6.82
N ARG A 46 -18.83 -1.04 6.44
CA ARG A 46 -19.34 0.07 7.27
C ARG A 46 -20.65 0.56 6.67
N ASN A 47 -21.75 0.43 7.41
CA ASN A 47 -23.09 0.76 6.94
C ASN A 47 -23.48 0.04 5.62
N GLY A 48 -23.05 -1.22 5.47
CA GLY A 48 -23.30 -2.02 4.26
C GLY A 48 -22.36 -1.73 3.08
N ILE A 49 -21.52 -0.69 3.17
CA ILE A 49 -20.54 -0.33 2.13
C ILE A 49 -19.22 -1.00 2.47
N THR A 50 -18.62 -1.67 1.49
CA THR A 50 -17.25 -2.22 1.60
C THR A 50 -16.28 -1.11 1.96
N ALA A 51 -15.39 -1.37 2.91
CA ALA A 51 -14.35 -0.42 3.26
C ALA A 51 -13.52 -0.05 2.00
N PRO A 52 -13.27 1.24 1.73
CA PRO A 52 -12.68 1.71 0.46
C PRO A 52 -11.26 1.19 0.22
N GLU A 53 -10.59 0.72 1.26
CA GLU A 53 -9.28 0.09 1.17
C GLU A 53 -9.33 -1.31 0.53
N TRP A 54 -10.51 -1.87 0.27
CA TRP A 54 -10.67 -3.19 -0.33
C TRP A 54 -11.19 -3.12 -1.75
N ASP A 55 -10.47 -3.75 -2.67
CA ASP A 55 -10.90 -4.05 -4.04
C ASP A 55 -10.84 -5.56 -4.26
N GLY A 56 -12.00 -6.21 -4.20
CA GLY A 56 -12.11 -7.67 -4.27
C GLY A 56 -11.34 -8.36 -3.15
N ASP A 57 -10.31 -9.11 -3.52
CA ASP A 57 -9.42 -9.86 -2.61
C ASP A 57 -8.16 -9.08 -2.21
N VAL A 58 -8.01 -7.86 -2.72
CA VAL A 58 -6.86 -7.00 -2.48
C VAL A 58 -7.21 -5.88 -1.51
N TRP A 59 -6.41 -5.75 -0.47
CA TRP A 59 -6.39 -4.58 0.40
C TRP A 59 -5.25 -3.64 -0.01
N GLU A 60 -5.55 -2.36 -0.12
CA GLU A 60 -4.56 -1.31 -0.37
C GLU A 60 -4.69 -0.20 0.69
N GLY A 61 -3.56 0.17 1.27
CA GLY A 61 -3.55 1.26 2.23
C GLY A 61 -2.19 1.88 2.46
N THR A 62 -2.22 3.14 2.88
CA THR A 62 -1.02 3.89 3.26
C THR A 62 -0.74 3.77 4.75
N VAL A 63 0.52 3.50 5.08
CA VAL A 63 1.03 3.43 6.46
C VAL A 63 2.09 4.49 6.66
N GLU A 64 1.78 5.47 7.51
CA GLU A 64 2.69 6.55 7.90
C GLU A 64 3.96 6.04 8.61
N PRO A 65 5.06 6.82 8.60
CA PRO A 65 6.31 6.46 9.29
C PRO A 65 6.09 6.13 10.77
N GLY A 66 6.62 5.00 11.24
CA GLY A 66 6.49 4.55 12.63
C GLY A 66 5.06 4.18 13.05
N ARG A 67 4.12 4.08 12.11
CA ARG A 67 2.72 3.72 12.39
C ARG A 67 2.42 2.28 11.98
N ARG A 68 1.28 1.82 12.47
CA ARG A 68 0.73 0.49 12.21
C ARG A 68 -0.70 0.61 11.70
N ARG A 69 -1.10 -0.30 10.82
CA ARG A 69 -2.47 -0.43 10.31
C ARG A 69 -2.95 -1.86 10.48
N GLY A 70 -4.15 -2.00 11.06
CA GLY A 70 -4.85 -3.27 11.12
C GLY A 70 -5.61 -3.52 9.82
N VAL A 71 -5.50 -4.73 9.31
CA VAL A 71 -6.22 -5.25 8.15
C VAL A 71 -6.99 -6.48 8.61
N GLY A 72 -8.25 -6.58 8.25
CA GLY A 72 -9.08 -7.71 8.65
C GLY A 72 -10.02 -8.10 7.54
N PHE A 73 -10.20 -9.40 7.34
CA PHE A 73 -11.17 -9.97 6.41
C PHE A 73 -11.59 -11.35 6.88
N ALA A 74 -12.62 -11.90 6.26
CA ALA A 74 -13.05 -13.27 6.47
C ALA A 74 -13.17 -14.03 5.15
N SER A 75 -13.16 -15.35 5.21
CA SER A 75 -13.43 -16.22 4.06
C SER A 75 -14.14 -17.49 4.54
N PRO A 76 -15.08 -18.08 3.77
CA PRO A 76 -15.66 -19.38 4.10
C PRO A 76 -14.66 -20.53 3.94
N SER A 77 -13.54 -20.30 3.26
CA SER A 77 -12.53 -21.34 3.02
C SER A 77 -11.68 -21.63 4.26
N PRO A 78 -11.11 -22.84 4.37
CA PRO A 78 -10.10 -23.17 5.37
C PRO A 78 -8.91 -22.19 5.34
N PRO A 79 -8.21 -21.97 6.47
CA PRO A 79 -6.99 -21.15 6.48
C PRO A 79 -5.89 -21.81 5.65
N THR A 80 -5.12 -20.98 4.95
CA THR A 80 -3.88 -21.33 4.25
C THR A 80 -2.72 -20.63 4.94
N GLU A 81 -1.50 -21.18 4.88
CA GLU A 81 -0.30 -20.54 5.40
C GLU A 81 0.70 -20.22 4.27
N PRO A 82 1.02 -18.94 4.01
CA PRO A 82 0.45 -17.74 4.64
C PRO A 82 -0.99 -17.45 4.17
N PRO A 83 -1.84 -16.80 5.00
CA PRO A 83 -3.23 -16.49 4.65
C PRO A 83 -3.36 -15.28 3.72
N LEU A 84 -2.28 -14.51 3.59
CA LEU A 84 -2.21 -13.31 2.74
C LEU A 84 -0.79 -13.16 2.17
N GLU A 85 -0.68 -12.45 1.07
CA GLU A 85 0.57 -12.10 0.42
C GLU A 85 0.78 -10.60 0.36
N VAL A 86 2.03 -10.15 0.49
CA VAL A 86 2.39 -8.77 0.17
C VAL A 86 2.68 -8.69 -1.33
N LEU A 87 1.73 -8.15 -2.10
CA LEU A 87 1.90 -7.98 -3.55
C LEU A 87 2.89 -6.86 -3.88
N GLU A 88 2.77 -5.74 -3.16
CA GLU A 88 3.54 -4.54 -3.47
C GLU A 88 3.75 -3.68 -2.22
N VAL A 89 4.93 -3.09 -2.14
CA VAL A 89 5.26 -2.01 -1.19
C VAL A 89 5.96 -0.91 -1.97
N SER A 90 5.35 0.27 -1.99
CA SER A 90 5.91 1.44 -2.66
C SER A 90 5.92 2.63 -1.70
N ARG A 91 6.91 3.52 -1.85
CA ARG A 91 6.89 4.80 -1.13
C ARG A 91 5.75 5.63 -1.69
N VAL A 92 5.02 6.33 -0.83
CA VAL A 92 4.12 7.36 -1.31
C VAL A 92 4.97 8.44 -1.95
N SER A 93 4.98 8.49 -3.27
CA SER A 93 5.55 9.59 -4.02
C SER A 93 4.51 10.69 -4.09
N ASP A 94 4.86 11.89 -3.63
CA ASP A 94 4.14 13.16 -3.91
C ASP A 94 4.15 13.54 -5.40
N ALA A 95 4.50 12.59 -6.28
CA ALA A 95 4.38 12.75 -7.69
C ALA A 95 2.88 12.72 -8.03
N THR A 96 2.26 13.90 -8.07
CA THR A 96 1.43 14.23 -9.23
C THR A 96 2.13 13.60 -10.42
N THR A 97 1.50 12.66 -11.12
CA THR A 97 2.10 11.99 -12.28
C THR A 97 2.29 13.02 -13.38
N ALA A 98 3.28 13.89 -13.22
CA ALA A 98 3.76 14.77 -14.25
C ALA A 98 4.22 13.83 -15.36
N THR A 99 3.68 14.03 -16.55
CA THR A 99 4.12 13.25 -17.70
C THR A 99 5.62 13.47 -17.90
N ALA A 100 6.33 12.50 -18.50
CA ALA A 100 7.77 12.66 -18.75
C ALA A 100 8.08 13.98 -19.51
N ASP A 101 7.16 14.41 -20.39
CA ASP A 101 7.22 15.69 -21.11
C ASP A 101 7.12 16.90 -20.17
N GLU A 102 6.23 16.85 -19.18
CA GLU A 102 6.03 17.91 -18.19
C GLU A 102 7.25 18.06 -17.27
N VAL A 103 7.85 16.93 -16.86
CA VAL A 103 9.10 16.92 -16.09
C VAL A 103 10.26 17.49 -16.91
N LEU A 104 10.35 17.13 -18.19
CA LEU A 104 11.39 17.67 -19.08
C LEU A 104 11.21 19.18 -19.29
N ALA A 105 9.98 19.66 -19.50
CA ALA A 105 9.69 21.08 -19.65
C ALA A 105 10.03 21.90 -18.40
N GLU A 106 9.80 21.36 -17.20
CA GLU A 106 10.19 21.99 -15.94
C GLU A 106 11.72 22.09 -15.80
N LEU A 107 12.45 21.01 -16.14
CA LEU A 107 13.91 20.98 -16.11
C LEU A 107 14.54 21.90 -17.15
N ASP A 108 13.98 21.96 -18.36
CA ASP A 108 14.41 22.87 -19.43
C ASP A 108 14.09 24.34 -19.10
N GLY A 109 13.06 24.59 -18.29
CA GLY A 109 12.71 25.93 -17.80
C GLY A 109 13.67 26.48 -16.74
N TRP A 110 14.49 25.62 -16.12
CA TRP A 110 15.50 26.04 -15.17
C TRP A 110 16.75 26.58 -15.89
N ALA A 111 16.98 27.89 -15.80
CA ALA A 111 18.21 28.53 -16.26
C ALA A 111 19.04 29.02 -15.06
N PRO A 112 20.33 28.65 -14.96
CA PRO A 112 21.21 29.22 -13.93
C PRO A 112 21.36 30.74 -14.14
N THR A 113 21.57 31.49 -13.06
CA THR A 113 21.77 32.95 -13.12
C THR A 113 22.96 33.28 -14.03
N PRO A 114 22.89 34.35 -14.85
CA PRO A 114 23.89 34.66 -15.88
C PRO A 114 25.33 34.78 -15.36
N ASP A 115 25.49 35.14 -14.08
CA ASP A 115 26.79 35.27 -13.41
C ASP A 115 27.54 33.94 -13.23
N VAL A 116 26.87 32.80 -13.42
CA VAL A 116 27.48 31.45 -13.38
C VAL A 116 28.05 31.06 -14.74
N LEU A 117 27.61 31.70 -15.84
CA LEU A 117 27.99 31.35 -17.22
C LEU A 117 29.22 32.12 -17.71
N THR A 118 29.95 32.82 -16.84
CA THR A 118 31.20 33.48 -17.23
C THR A 118 32.23 32.41 -17.61
N ARG A 119 32.35 32.17 -18.92
CA ARG A 119 33.41 31.36 -19.49
C ARG A 119 34.68 32.21 -19.44
N ASP A 120 35.64 31.82 -18.62
CA ASP A 120 37.02 32.36 -18.67
C ASP A 120 37.53 32.24 -20.14
N PRO A 121 38.23 33.28 -20.66
CA PRO A 121 38.53 33.44 -22.09
C PRO A 121 39.45 32.37 -22.69
#